data_AF-A0A0K2G9G3-F1
#
_entry.id   AF-A0A0K2G9G3-F1
#
_cell.length_a   1.000
_cell.length_b   1.000
_cell.length_c   1.000
_cell.angle_alpha   90.00
_cell.angle_beta   90.00
_cell.angle_gamma   90.00
#
_symmetry.space_group_name_H-M   'P 1'
#
loop_
_entity.id
_entity.type
_entity.pdbx_description
1 polymer ?
#
loop_
_entity_poly.entity_id
_entity_poly.type
_entity_poly.pdbx_seq_one_letter_code
_entity_poly.pdbx_strand_id
1 'polypeptide(L)'
;MKTLVHIAGGLALVFVCAVVAELPPSRAAVAWIQHRERPLLWTTGGLGVIGFTLMMGGILKLLMDQDQPLEHAGVEDVERSVRLAARPVAWRASSYRVWGRTGGRQGSEQFTLGQLKAAWRSGAVRRDRVWARRFVTALGALMFMIGLLGSFIVLGPGWVKVLLGGALLYALGRIGWGLWHT
;
A
#
# COMPACT_ATOMS: atom_id res chain seq x y z
N MET A 1 -6.48 -28.48 -12.30
CA MET A 1 -5.18 -28.85 -11.69
C MET A 1 -4.41 -27.66 -11.13
N LYS A 2 -4.21 -26.54 -11.84
CA LYS A 2 -3.44 -25.37 -11.34
C LYS A 2 -3.94 -24.80 -10.00
N THR A 3 -5.26 -24.70 -9.80
CA THR A 3 -5.86 -24.22 -8.54
C THR A 3 -5.58 -25.13 -7.35
N LEU A 4 -5.64 -26.45 -7.53
CA LEU A 4 -5.29 -27.44 -6.50
C LEU A 4 -3.82 -27.37 -6.08
N VAL A 5 -2.91 -27.13 -7.03
CA VAL A 5 -1.48 -26.96 -6.75
C VAL A 5 -1.23 -25.68 -5.94
N HIS A 6 -1.91 -24.58 -6.24
CA HIS A 6 -1.80 -23.35 -5.46
C HIS A 6 -2.34 -23.50 -4.02
N ILE A 7 -3.45 -24.21 -3.85
CA ILE A 7 -4.03 -24.47 -2.53
C ILE A 7 -3.10 -25.38 -1.71
N ALA A 8 -2.60 -26.47 -2.31
CA ALA A 8 -1.67 -27.38 -1.66
C ALA A 8 -0.35 -26.69 -1.27
N GLY A 9 0.19 -25.83 -2.16
CA GLY A 9 1.36 -25.02 -1.87
C GLY A 9 1.14 -24.02 -0.73
N GLY A 10 -0.03 -23.36 -0.70
CA GLY A 10 -0.41 -22.46 0.40
C GLY A 10 -0.52 -23.17 1.74
N LEU A 11 -1.14 -24.36 1.77
CA LEU A 11 -1.24 -25.18 2.99
C LEU A 11 0.12 -25.69 3.46
N ALA A 12 0.98 -26.12 2.54
CA ALA A 12 2.34 -26.55 2.87
C ALA A 12 3.16 -25.39 3.47
N LEU A 13 3.03 -24.17 2.93
CA LEU A 13 3.69 -22.99 3.47
C LEU A 13 3.22 -22.68 4.89
N VAL A 14 1.90 -22.70 5.13
CA VAL A 14 1.33 -22.48 6.47
C VAL A 14 1.84 -23.53 7.45
N PHE A 15 1.88 -24.79 7.04
CA PHE A 15 2.40 -25.89 7.88
C PHE A 15 3.87 -25.69 8.23
N VAL A 16 4.71 -25.35 7.25
CA VAL A 16 6.13 -25.04 7.49
C VAL A 16 6.28 -23.86 8.45
N CYS A 17 5.52 -22.78 8.25
CA CYS A 17 5.55 -21.62 9.17
C CYS A 17 5.08 -21.98 10.58
N ALA A 18 4.10 -22.87 10.72
CA ALA A 18 3.67 -23.36 12.03
C ALA A 18 4.77 -24.18 12.72
N VAL A 19 5.41 -25.10 12.01
CA VAL A 19 6.54 -25.88 12.56
C VAL A 19 7.72 -24.98 12.92
N VAL A 20 8.07 -24.03 12.05
CA VAL A 20 9.14 -23.05 12.31
C VAL A 20 8.80 -22.19 13.52
N ALA A 21 7.54 -21.81 13.73
CA ALA A 21 7.13 -21.03 14.89
C ALA A 21 7.40 -21.75 16.22
N GLU A 22 7.41 -23.08 16.23
CA GLU A 22 7.69 -23.89 17.42
C GLU A 22 9.19 -24.03 17.74
N LEU A 23 10.09 -23.55 16.88
CA LEU A 23 11.52 -23.59 17.14
C LEU A 23 11.91 -22.64 18.29
N PRO A 24 12.99 -22.94 19.06
CA PRO A 24 13.43 -22.08 20.15
C PRO A 24 13.65 -20.59 19.78
N PRO A 25 14.33 -20.25 18.66
CA PRO A 25 14.57 -18.84 18.31
C PRO A 25 13.30 -18.07 17.93
N SER A 26 12.35 -18.72 17.24
CA SER A 26 11.07 -18.10 16.88
C SER A 26 10.17 -17.93 18.08
N ARG A 27 10.12 -18.92 18.98
CA ARG A 27 9.37 -18.80 20.25
C ARG A 27 9.90 -17.65 21.10
N ALA A 28 11.22 -17.48 21.20
CA ALA A 28 11.83 -16.35 21.90
C ALA A 28 11.45 -15.01 21.25
N ALA A 29 11.46 -14.92 19.92
CA ALA A 29 11.03 -13.73 19.19
C ALA A 29 9.53 -13.42 19.41
N VAL A 30 8.67 -14.44 19.35
CA VAL A 30 7.22 -14.30 19.59
C VAL A 30 6.95 -13.87 21.04
N ALA A 31 7.63 -14.46 22.01
CA ALA A 31 7.52 -14.10 23.42
C ALA A 31 7.98 -12.66 23.67
N TRP A 32 9.06 -12.21 23.03
CA TRP A 32 9.51 -10.82 23.11
C TRP A 32 8.48 -9.85 22.53
N ILE A 33 7.86 -10.18 21.38
CA ILE A 33 6.79 -9.38 20.78
C ILE A 33 5.58 -9.32 21.71
N GLN A 34 5.18 -10.45 22.28
CA GLN A 34 4.04 -10.53 23.21
C GLN A 34 4.29 -9.72 24.49
N HIS A 35 5.50 -9.79 25.05
CA HIS A 35 5.85 -9.00 26.23
C HIS A 35 5.75 -7.49 25.98
N ARG A 36 5.96 -7.05 24.74
CA ARG A 36 5.92 -5.64 24.32
C ARG A 36 4.73 -5.32 23.43
N GLU A 37 3.66 -6.11 23.50
CA GLU A 37 2.54 -6.01 22.57
C GLU A 37 1.95 -4.60 22.54
N ARG A 38 1.61 -4.04 23.71
CA ARG A 38 1.05 -2.69 23.81
C ARG A 38 1.96 -1.64 23.16
N PRO A 39 3.21 -1.41 23.60
CA PRO A 39 4.05 -0.39 22.99
C PRO A 39 4.32 -0.63 21.50
N LEU A 40 4.39 -1.88 21.04
CA LEU A 40 4.52 -2.20 19.62
C LEU A 40 3.24 -1.84 18.83
N LEU A 41 2.05 -2.04 19.39
CA LEU A 41 0.79 -1.62 18.77
C LEU A 41 0.68 -0.10 18.68
N TRP A 42 1.04 0.62 19.74
CA TRP A 42 1.01 2.09 19.72
C TRP A 42 1.98 2.66 18.69
N THR A 43 3.18 2.10 18.58
CA THR A 43 4.17 2.56 17.60
C THR A 43 3.79 2.20 16.17
N THR A 44 3.38 0.95 15.89
CA THR A 44 2.97 0.52 14.54
C THR A 44 1.65 1.14 14.10
N GLY A 45 0.66 1.22 15.00
CA GLY A 45 -0.61 1.90 14.77
C GLY A 45 -0.42 3.40 14.57
N GLY A 46 0.39 4.06 15.40
CA GLY A 46 0.74 5.47 15.24
C GLY A 46 1.46 5.74 13.91
N LEU A 47 2.43 4.89 13.54
CA LEU A 47 3.10 4.96 12.25
C LEU A 47 2.12 4.79 11.08
N GLY A 48 1.15 3.89 11.23
CA GLY A 48 0.05 3.69 10.28
C GLY A 48 -0.79 4.96 10.10
N VAL A 49 -1.26 5.56 11.20
CA VAL A 49 -2.07 6.79 11.16
C VAL A 49 -1.29 7.95 10.53
N ILE A 50 -0.02 8.12 10.91
CA ILE A 50 0.85 9.16 10.33
C ILE A 50 1.05 8.91 8.84
N GLY A 51 1.40 7.68 8.45
CA GLY A 51 1.58 7.30 7.05
C GLY A 51 0.33 7.52 6.21
N PHE A 52 -0.83 7.11 6.73
CA PHE A 52 -2.12 7.33 6.09
C PHE A 52 -2.41 8.83 5.91
N THR A 53 -2.17 9.63 6.95
CA THR A 53 -2.41 11.08 6.90
C THR A 53 -1.50 11.77 5.87
N LEU A 54 -0.22 11.38 5.82
CA LEU A 54 0.72 11.90 4.82
C LEU A 54 0.34 11.49 3.40
N MET A 55 -0.05 10.23 3.21
CA MET A 55 -0.50 9.71 1.92
C MET A 55 -1.77 10.43 1.46
N MET A 56 -2.79 10.47 2.30
CA MET A 56 -4.08 11.10 1.98
C MET A 56 -3.92 12.60 1.77
N GLY A 57 -3.17 13.28 2.65
CA GLY A 57 -2.88 14.71 2.51
C GLY A 57 -2.11 15.03 1.22
N GLY A 58 -1.16 14.19 0.83
CA GLY A 58 -0.43 14.31 -0.43
C GLY A 58 -1.33 14.15 -1.66
N ILE A 59 -2.21 13.14 -1.66
CA ILE A 59 -3.20 12.91 -2.72
C ILE A 59 -4.19 14.07 -2.81
N LEU A 60 -4.80 14.47 -1.70
CA LEU A 60 -5.77 15.58 -1.67
C LEU A 60 -5.14 16.87 -2.20
N LYS A 61 -3.90 17.16 -1.80
CA LYS A 61 -3.17 18.34 -2.28
C LYS A 61 -2.80 18.26 -3.76
N LEU A 62 -2.50 17.07 -4.29
CA LEU A 62 -2.32 16.89 -5.73
C LEU A 62 -3.63 17.10 -6.49
N LEU A 63 -4.74 16.64 -5.93
CA LEU A 63 -6.06 16.82 -6.51
C LEU A 63 -6.49 18.29 -6.52
N MET A 64 -6.22 19.03 -5.44
CA MET A 64 -6.60 20.45 -5.32
C MET A 64 -5.81 21.36 -6.26
N ASP A 65 -4.53 21.09 -6.49
CA ASP A 65 -3.67 21.94 -7.34
C ASP A 65 -3.84 21.68 -8.86
N GLN A 66 -4.52 20.60 -9.27
CA GLN A 66 -4.75 20.30 -10.69
C GLN A 66 -5.98 21.06 -11.24
N ASP A 67 -5.82 22.34 -11.52
CA ASP A 67 -6.87 23.23 -12.09
C ASP A 67 -7.10 23.07 -13.61
N GLN A 68 -6.96 21.86 -14.17
CA GLN A 68 -7.33 21.63 -15.58
C GLN A 68 -8.74 21.04 -15.71
N PRO A 69 -9.69 21.76 -16.35
CA PRO A 69 -11.02 21.24 -16.62
C PRO A 69 -10.94 20.09 -17.62
N LEU A 70 -11.74 19.05 -17.43
CA LEU A 70 -11.82 17.98 -18.42
C LEU A 70 -12.47 18.47 -19.70
N GLU A 71 -11.81 18.18 -20.80
CA GLU A 71 -12.38 18.23 -22.13
C GLU A 71 -13.55 17.22 -22.20
N HIS A 72 -14.68 17.66 -22.78
CA HIS A 72 -15.95 16.91 -22.75
C HIS A 72 -15.83 15.46 -23.26
N ALA A 73 -14.88 15.20 -24.17
CA ALA A 73 -14.58 13.86 -24.67
C ALA A 73 -14.14 12.87 -23.59
N GLY A 74 -13.40 13.32 -22.56
CA GLY A 74 -12.94 12.46 -21.47
C GLY A 74 -14.06 12.07 -20.49
N VAL A 75 -15.12 12.87 -20.41
CA VAL A 75 -16.28 12.59 -19.54
C VAL A 75 -17.15 11.49 -20.16
N GLU A 76 -17.33 11.49 -21.48
CA GLU A 76 -18.10 10.46 -22.19
C GLU A 76 -17.45 9.07 -22.12
N ASP A 77 -16.12 8.99 -22.16
CA ASP A 77 -15.41 7.70 -22.04
C ASP A 77 -15.43 7.14 -20.60
N VAL A 78 -15.39 8.01 -19.58
CA VAL A 78 -15.56 7.59 -18.19
C VAL A 78 -17.00 7.13 -17.94
N GLU A 79 -17.99 7.85 -18.48
CA GLU A 79 -19.40 7.44 -18.38
C GLU A 79 -19.63 6.09 -19.07
N ARG A 80 -19.06 5.90 -20.27
CA ARG A 80 -19.20 4.66 -21.04
C ARG A 80 -18.52 3.47 -20.36
N SER A 81 -17.34 3.66 -19.77
CA SER A 81 -16.62 2.60 -19.05
C SER A 81 -17.28 2.21 -17.73
N VAL A 82 -17.83 3.16 -16.98
CA VAL A 82 -18.62 2.88 -15.77
C VAL A 82 -19.94 2.17 -16.12
N ARG A 83 -20.57 2.55 -17.23
CA ARG A 83 -21.82 1.94 -17.71
C ARG A 83 -21.64 0.50 -18.20
N LEU A 84 -20.46 0.13 -18.69
CA LEU A 84 -20.11 -1.25 -19.07
C LEU A 84 -19.75 -2.14 -17.86
N ALA A 85 -19.29 -1.56 -16.75
CA ALA A 85 -18.83 -2.30 -15.58
C ALA A 85 -19.92 -2.55 -14.51
N ALA A 86 -21.02 -1.79 -14.50
CA ALA A 86 -22.04 -1.87 -13.46
C ALA A 86 -23.11 -2.94 -13.74
N ARG A 87 -23.21 -3.96 -12.86
CA ARG A 87 -24.36 -4.90 -12.82
C ARG A 87 -25.66 -4.16 -12.42
N PRO A 88 -26.84 -4.57 -12.94
CA PRO A 88 -28.09 -3.81 -12.84
C PRO A 88 -28.60 -3.55 -11.41
N VAL A 89 -28.16 -4.34 -10.43
CA VAL A 89 -28.57 -4.18 -9.02
C VAL A 89 -27.83 -3.01 -8.34
N ALA A 90 -26.58 -2.73 -8.70
CA ALA A 90 -25.81 -1.60 -8.14
C ALA A 90 -26.30 -0.24 -8.67
N TRP A 91 -26.82 -0.21 -9.91
CA TRP A 91 -27.32 0.99 -10.57
C TRP A 91 -28.45 1.70 -9.80
N ARG A 92 -29.34 0.94 -9.14
CA ARG A 92 -30.45 1.51 -8.35
C ARG A 92 -30.00 2.09 -7.01
N ALA A 93 -28.89 1.61 -6.44
CA ALA A 93 -28.35 2.13 -5.19
C ALA A 93 -27.38 3.30 -5.42
N SER A 94 -26.79 3.42 -6.61
CA SER A 94 -25.80 4.44 -6.96
C SER A 94 -26.28 5.38 -8.05
N SER A 95 -27.55 5.78 -8.04
CA SER A 95 -28.00 6.92 -8.87
C SER A 95 -27.48 8.23 -8.26
N TYR A 96 -26.16 8.43 -8.32
CA TYR A 96 -25.54 9.71 -8.04
C TYR A 96 -25.87 10.61 -9.23
N ARG A 97 -26.97 11.36 -9.12
CA ARG A 97 -27.33 12.36 -10.11
C ARG A 97 -26.35 13.52 -9.96
N VAL A 98 -25.29 13.51 -10.76
CA VAL A 98 -24.39 14.64 -10.83
C VAL A 98 -25.14 15.81 -11.45
N TRP A 99 -25.43 16.81 -10.63
CA TRP A 99 -25.92 18.11 -11.05
C TRP A 99 -24.78 19.12 -10.88
N GLY A 100 -24.23 19.60 -12.00
CA GLY A 100 -23.11 20.56 -12.03
C GLY A 100 -21.93 20.06 -12.88
N ARG A 101 -21.05 20.99 -13.29
CA ARG A 101 -19.82 20.70 -14.06
C ARG A 101 -18.99 19.62 -13.35
N THR A 102 -19.07 18.38 -13.82
CA THR A 102 -18.34 17.24 -13.26
C THR A 102 -16.88 17.30 -13.68
N GLY A 103 -16.03 17.84 -12.81
CA GLY A 103 -14.58 17.73 -12.93
C GLY A 103 -14.10 16.33 -12.56
N GLY A 104 -14.40 15.31 -13.36
CA GLY A 104 -13.83 13.97 -13.22
C GLY A 104 -12.36 13.88 -13.65
N ARG A 105 -11.40 14.34 -12.83
CA ARG A 105 -9.96 14.47 -13.18
C ARG A 105 -9.31 13.16 -13.66
N GLN A 106 -8.62 13.18 -14.80
CA GLN A 106 -7.76 12.07 -15.27
C GLN A 106 -6.58 11.88 -14.31
N GLY A 107 -6.71 10.94 -13.37
CA GLY A 107 -5.62 10.50 -12.50
C GLY A 107 -4.69 9.50 -13.18
N SER A 108 -4.16 9.82 -14.37
CA SER A 108 -3.27 8.91 -15.12
C SER A 108 -1.78 9.18 -14.93
N GLU A 109 -1.38 9.85 -13.85
CA GLU A 109 0.05 9.97 -13.53
C GLU A 109 0.53 8.73 -12.76
N GLN A 110 0.61 7.61 -13.46
CA GLN A 110 1.36 6.44 -13.01
C GLN A 110 2.85 6.82 -12.98
N PHE A 111 3.39 7.11 -11.80
CA PHE A 111 4.83 7.28 -11.63
C PHE A 111 5.45 5.97 -11.14
N THR A 112 6.62 5.63 -11.67
CA THR A 112 7.34 4.41 -11.25
C THR A 112 8.33 4.71 -10.12
N LEU A 113 8.64 3.69 -9.32
CA LEU A 113 9.68 3.79 -8.29
C LEU A 113 11.05 4.19 -8.87
N GLY A 114 11.33 3.80 -10.12
CA GLY A 114 12.54 4.19 -10.84
C GLY A 114 12.61 5.69 -11.11
N GLN A 115 11.50 6.31 -11.52
CA GLN A 115 11.41 7.75 -11.71
C GLN A 115 11.55 8.50 -10.39
N LEU A 116 10.99 7.97 -9.29
CA LEU A 116 11.16 8.55 -7.96
C LEU A 116 12.63 8.49 -7.49
N LYS A 117 13.33 7.37 -7.75
CA LYS A 117 14.78 7.22 -7.46
C LYS A 117 15.61 8.23 -8.29
N ALA A 118 15.29 8.40 -9.56
CA ALA A 118 15.97 9.37 -10.43
C ALA A 118 15.72 10.83 -9.99
N ALA A 119 14.48 11.15 -9.61
CA ALA A 119 14.12 12.47 -9.06
C ALA A 119 14.81 12.76 -7.73
N TRP A 120 15.02 11.73 -6.90
CA TRP A 120 15.82 11.85 -5.67
C TRP A 120 17.28 12.16 -6.03
N ARG A 121 17.94 11.32 -6.85
CA ARG A 121 19.37 11.48 -7.20
C ARG A 121 19.68 12.83 -7.86
N SER A 122 18.77 13.31 -8.71
CA SER A 122 18.91 14.61 -9.38
C SER A 122 18.60 15.82 -8.48
N GLY A 123 18.08 15.60 -7.27
CA GLY A 123 17.62 16.65 -6.37
C GLY A 123 16.31 17.31 -6.80
N ALA A 124 15.63 16.78 -7.82
CA ALA A 124 14.34 17.29 -8.30
C ALA A 124 13.25 17.24 -7.20
N VAL A 125 13.34 16.30 -6.25
CA VAL A 125 12.46 16.24 -5.07
C VAL A 125 12.51 17.53 -4.23
N ARG A 126 13.63 18.25 -4.20
CA ARG A 126 13.75 19.54 -3.48
C ARG A 126 13.39 20.75 -4.34
N ARG A 127 13.60 20.69 -5.65
CA ARG A 127 13.42 21.83 -6.56
C ARG A 127 12.00 21.93 -7.11
N ASP A 128 11.37 20.78 -7.37
CA ASP A 128 10.03 20.70 -7.97
C ASP A 128 8.99 20.31 -6.91
N ARG A 129 7.96 21.15 -6.77
CA ARG A 129 6.86 20.94 -5.83
C ARG A 129 6.02 19.71 -6.19
N VAL A 130 5.98 19.28 -7.44
CA VAL A 130 5.26 18.07 -7.85
C VAL A 130 6.01 16.82 -7.35
N TRP A 131 7.33 16.76 -7.58
CA TRP A 131 8.16 15.65 -7.09
C TRP A 131 8.25 15.60 -5.57
N ALA A 132 8.33 16.74 -4.89
CA ALA A 132 8.25 16.82 -3.44
C ALA A 132 6.98 16.16 -2.89
N ARG A 133 5.83 16.44 -3.53
CA ARG A 133 4.53 15.89 -3.12
C ARG A 133 4.39 14.40 -3.41
N ARG A 134 4.81 13.96 -4.60
CA ARG A 134 4.84 12.53 -4.94
C ARG A 134 5.73 11.75 -3.98
N PHE A 135 6.86 12.33 -3.59
CA PHE A 135 7.76 11.75 -2.60
C PHE A 135 7.10 11.63 -1.22
N VAL A 136 6.47 12.69 -0.71
CA VAL A 136 5.73 12.64 0.57
C VAL A 136 4.60 11.61 0.54
N THR A 137 3.88 11.52 -0.58
CA THR A 137 2.79 10.56 -0.75
C THR A 137 3.31 9.12 -0.75
N ALA A 138 4.39 8.85 -1.50
CA ALA A 138 5.02 7.54 -1.55
C ALA A 138 5.62 7.14 -0.19
N LEU A 139 6.24 8.09 0.51
CA LEU A 139 6.75 7.89 1.87
C LEU A 139 5.61 7.58 2.85
N GLY A 140 4.50 8.34 2.78
CA GLY A 140 3.30 8.09 3.56
C GLY A 140 2.72 6.70 3.31
N ALA A 141 2.61 6.28 2.05
CA ALA A 141 2.15 4.95 1.67
C ALA A 141 3.08 3.85 2.23
N LEU A 142 4.40 4.05 2.19
CA LEU A 142 5.37 3.10 2.74
C LEU A 142 5.28 3.01 4.26
N MET A 143 5.16 4.14 4.95
CA MET A 143 4.94 4.19 6.41
C MET A 143 3.62 3.52 6.80
N PHE A 144 2.55 3.76 6.04
CA PHE A 144 1.25 3.13 6.25
C PHE A 144 1.34 1.61 6.09
N MET A 145 1.98 1.13 5.03
CA MET A 145 2.19 -0.29 4.79
C MET A 145 2.99 -0.95 5.92
N ILE A 146 4.09 -0.32 6.36
CA ILE A 146 4.89 -0.83 7.49
C ILE A 146 4.07 -0.84 8.78
N GLY A 147 3.32 0.22 9.06
CA GLY A 147 2.48 0.32 10.24
C GLY A 147 1.40 -0.78 10.27
N LEU A 148 0.70 -0.95 9.15
CA LEU A 148 -0.34 -1.95 8.99
C LEU A 148 0.21 -3.38 9.11
N LEU A 149 1.32 -3.68 8.42
CA LEU A 149 1.97 -4.99 8.50
C LEU A 149 2.55 -5.27 9.89
N GLY A 150 3.09 -4.24 10.54
CA GLY A 150 3.52 -4.28 11.93
C GLY A 150 2.38 -4.60 12.89
N SER A 151 1.22 -3.97 12.73
CA SER A 151 0.04 -4.27 13.54
C SER A 151 -0.45 -5.72 13.33
N PHE A 152 -0.43 -6.21 12.09
CA PHE A 152 -0.76 -7.62 11.81
C PHE A 152 0.24 -8.60 12.44
N ILE A 153 1.53 -8.28 12.43
CA ILE A 153 2.53 -9.07 13.13
C ILE A 153 2.21 -9.10 14.63
N VAL A 154 1.91 -7.96 15.25
CA VAL A 154 1.73 -7.91 16.71
C VAL A 154 0.49 -8.68 17.16
N LEU A 155 -0.65 -8.49 16.48
CA LEU A 155 -1.93 -9.14 16.80
C LEU A 155 -2.04 -10.59 16.31
N GLY A 156 -1.22 -10.98 15.33
CA GLY A 156 -1.33 -12.27 14.67
C GLY A 156 -0.89 -13.47 15.54
N PRO A 157 -1.42 -14.68 15.24
CA PRO A 157 -0.93 -15.92 15.84
C PRO A 157 0.53 -16.19 15.46
N GLY A 158 1.23 -17.03 16.21
CA GLY A 158 2.69 -17.25 16.08
C GLY A 158 3.16 -17.57 14.65
N TRP A 159 2.40 -18.36 13.90
CA TRP A 159 2.72 -18.69 12.50
C TRP A 159 2.60 -17.47 11.56
N VAL A 160 1.67 -16.54 11.80
CA VAL A 160 1.55 -15.28 11.06
C VAL A 160 2.73 -14.37 11.34
N LYS A 161 3.19 -14.32 12.60
CA LYS A 161 4.39 -13.55 13.00
C LYS A 161 5.63 -14.01 12.24
N VAL A 162 5.83 -15.33 12.15
CA VAL A 162 6.95 -15.92 11.42
C VAL A 162 6.83 -15.66 9.92
N LEU A 163 5.65 -15.86 9.34
CA LEU A 163 5.42 -15.68 7.90
C LEU A 163 5.62 -14.21 7.49
N LEU A 164 4.96 -13.27 8.18
CA LEU A 164 5.08 -11.85 7.88
C LEU A 164 6.46 -11.29 8.24
N GLY A 165 7.04 -11.70 9.36
CA GLY A 165 8.40 -11.31 9.75
C GLY A 165 9.44 -11.79 8.74
N GLY A 166 9.34 -13.04 8.29
CA GLY A 166 10.21 -13.60 7.25
C GLY A 166 10.02 -12.90 5.90
N ALA A 167 8.78 -12.64 5.49
CA ALA A 167 8.49 -11.89 4.27
C ALA A 167 9.05 -10.47 4.31
N LEU A 168 8.96 -9.80 5.46
CA LEU A 168 9.48 -8.45 5.64
C LEU A 168 11.01 -8.42 5.62
N LEU A 169 11.68 -9.39 6.26
CA LEU A 169 13.14 -9.55 6.16
C LEU A 169 13.59 -9.81 4.72
N TYR A 170 12.88 -10.69 4.00
CA TYR A 170 13.16 -10.95 2.59
C TYR A 170 12.98 -9.68 1.74
N ALA A 171 11.88 -8.94 1.94
CA ALA A 171 11.62 -7.70 1.23
C ALA A 171 12.71 -6.65 1.49
N LEU A 172 13.13 -6.46 2.75
CA LEU A 172 14.22 -5.55 3.11
C LEU A 172 15.54 -5.97 2.46
N GLY A 173 15.89 -7.26 2.51
CA GLY A 173 17.07 -7.79 1.85
C GLY A 173 17.03 -7.57 0.33
N ARG A 174 15.87 -7.80 -0.29
CA ARG A 174 15.67 -7.62 -1.73
C ARG A 174 15.76 -6.16 -2.17
N ILE A 175 15.21 -5.24 -1.36
CA ILE A 175 15.29 -3.79 -1.59
C ILE A 175 16.74 -3.32 -1.41
N GLY A 176 17.42 -3.74 -0.34
CA GLY A 176 18.83 -3.40 -0.10
C GLY A 176 19.75 -3.89 -1.21
N TRP A 177 19.56 -5.14 -1.66
CA TRP A 177 20.28 -5.69 -2.81
C TRP A 177 20.02 -4.89 -4.09
N GLY A 178 18.75 -4.52 -4.32
CA GLY A 178 18.36 -3.69 -5.46
C GLY A 178 19.04 -2.32 -5.45
N LEU A 179 19.17 -1.70 -4.27
CA LEU A 179 19.84 -0.41 -4.10
C LEU A 179 21.35 -0.50 -4.30
N TRP A 180 22.00 -1.60 -3.91
CA TRP A 180 23.45 -1.79 -4.12
C TRP A 180 23.77 -2.01 -5.60
N HIS A 181 23.00 -2.84 -6.29
CA HIS A 181 23.30 -3.26 -7.66
C HIS A 181 22.73 -2.33 -8.77
N THR A 182 22.23 -1.12 -8.45
CA THR A 182 21.79 -0.10 -9.44
C THR A 182 22.20 1.33 -9.11
#